data_AF-A0A3P6BFL4-F1
#
_entry.id   AF-A0A3P6BFL4-F1
#
_cell.length_a   1.000
_cell.length_b   1.000
_cell.length_c   1.000
_cell.angle_alpha   90.00
_cell.angle_beta   90.00
_cell.angle_gamma   90.00
#
_symmetry.space_group_name_H-M   'P 1'
#
loop_
_entity.id
_entity.type
_entity.pdbx_description
1 polymer ?
#
loop_
_entity_poly.entity_id
_entity_poly.type
_entity_poly.pdbx_seq_one_letter_code
_entity_poly.pdbx_strand_id
1 'polypeptide(L)'
;MSYGPYDFRWTREGEKWKAVKGLDSLIKMYNRNGGSGSNKTKLVSCCGKLLLLWEGCMKHNPNNRKKIWCAEITLETDDEGEVWGNAEWIDVVQSVPTQCELLNCLVVSV
;
A
#
# COMPACT_ATOMS: atom_id res chain seq x y z
N MET A 1 -16.59 -4.67 -19.32
CA MET A 1 -15.19 -4.97 -18.96
C MET A 1 -14.65 -3.77 -18.21
N SER A 2 -14.72 -3.81 -16.89
CA SER A 2 -14.27 -2.73 -16.01
C SER A 2 -12.80 -3.00 -15.68
N TYR A 3 -11.90 -2.11 -16.08
CA TYR A 3 -10.51 -2.11 -15.63
C TYR A 3 -10.52 -2.00 -14.09
N GLY A 4 -10.25 -3.10 -13.38
CA GLY A 4 -10.16 -3.11 -11.92
C GLY A 4 -8.92 -2.35 -11.47
N PRO A 5 -9.01 -1.39 -10.55
CA PRO A 5 -7.86 -0.55 -10.20
C PRO A 5 -6.98 -1.31 -9.20
N TYR A 6 -5.66 -1.23 -9.40
CA TYR A 6 -4.58 -1.72 -8.54
C TYR A 6 -4.25 -3.22 -8.64
N ASP A 7 -3.40 -3.54 -9.62
CA ASP A 7 -2.65 -4.80 -9.70
C ASP A 7 -1.33 -4.62 -8.93
N PHE A 8 -1.13 -5.36 -7.83
CA PHE A 8 0.15 -5.35 -7.13
C PHE A 8 1.15 -6.16 -7.94
N ARG A 9 2.29 -5.55 -8.27
CA ARG A 9 3.36 -6.23 -9.00
C ARG A 9 4.67 -6.15 -8.25
N TRP A 10 5.42 -7.23 -8.33
CA TRP A 10 6.72 -7.37 -7.69
C TRP A 10 7.74 -7.92 -8.68
N THR A 11 8.98 -7.49 -8.53
CA THR A 11 10.12 -8.03 -9.27
C THR A 11 11.38 -7.91 -8.44
N ARG A 12 12.33 -8.81 -8.67
CA ARG A 12 13.71 -8.64 -8.24
C ARG A 12 14.49 -7.93 -9.35
N GLU A 13 15.60 -7.32 -9.00
CA GLU A 13 16.44 -6.63 -9.98
C GLU A 13 16.85 -7.60 -11.10
N GLY A 14 16.59 -7.20 -12.36
CA GLY A 14 16.88 -8.03 -13.54
C GLY A 14 15.82 -9.09 -13.88
N GLU A 15 14.76 -9.23 -13.09
CA GLU A 15 13.65 -10.16 -13.37
C GLU A 15 12.46 -9.49 -14.07
N LYS A 16 11.52 -10.30 -14.55
CA LYS A 16 10.23 -9.80 -15.07
C LYS A 16 9.30 -9.45 -13.91
N TRP A 17 8.45 -8.45 -14.13
CA TRP A 17 7.37 -8.13 -13.19
C TRP A 17 6.36 -9.28 -13.11
N LYS A 18 6.04 -9.69 -11.88
CA LYS A 18 5.05 -10.72 -11.57
C LYS A 18 3.89 -10.09 -10.80
N ALA A 19 2.68 -10.57 -11.04
CA ALA A 19 1.51 -10.19 -10.24
C ALA A 19 1.63 -10.82 -8.84
N VAL A 20 1.26 -10.05 -7.81
CA VAL A 20 1.23 -10.49 -6.42
C VAL A 20 -0.19 -10.94 -6.08
N LYS A 21 -0.35 -12.22 -5.76
CA LYS A 21 -1.64 -12.82 -5.39
C LYS A 21 -1.91 -12.67 -3.88
N GLY A 22 -3.15 -12.94 -3.45
CA GLY A 22 -3.50 -13.02 -2.01
C GLY A 22 -3.89 -11.70 -1.34
N LEU A 23 -3.79 -10.56 -2.05
CA LEU A 23 -4.05 -9.23 -1.47
C LEU A 23 -5.49 -8.71 -1.64
N ASP A 24 -6.44 -9.57 -2.03
CA ASP A 24 -7.85 -9.18 -2.29
C ASP A 24 -8.51 -8.46 -1.11
N SER A 25 -8.28 -8.96 0.12
CA SER A 25 -8.82 -8.36 1.34
C SER A 25 -8.22 -6.98 1.62
N LEU A 26 -6.91 -6.83 1.39
CA LEU A 26 -6.22 -5.54 1.51
C LEU A 26 -6.75 -4.54 0.48
N ILE A 27 -6.91 -4.95 -0.78
CA ILE A 27 -7.46 -4.10 -1.85
C ILE A 27 -8.89 -3.63 -1.49
N LYS A 28 -9.72 -4.52 -0.95
CA LYS A 28 -11.07 -4.16 -0.48
C LYS A 28 -11.01 -3.13 0.66
N MET A 29 -10.11 -3.31 1.63
CA MET A 29 -9.93 -2.35 2.72
C MET A 29 -9.42 -1.00 2.23
N TYR A 30 -8.42 -1.00 1.35
CA TYR A 30 -7.87 0.18 0.70
C TYR A 30 -8.98 0.98 0.00
N ASN A 31 -9.78 0.33 -0.85
CA ASN A 31 -10.88 0.96 -1.57
C ASN A 31 -11.97 1.53 -0.63
N ARG A 32 -12.29 0.83 0.46
CA ARG A 32 -13.29 1.28 1.46
C ARG A 32 -12.81 2.48 2.26
N ASN A 33 -11.52 2.53 2.58
CA ASN A 33 -10.95 3.49 3.51
C ASN A 33 -10.31 4.70 2.84
N GLY A 34 -10.60 4.96 1.56
CA GLY A 34 -10.17 6.18 0.86
C GLY A 34 -9.00 5.99 -0.10
N GLY A 35 -8.61 4.78 -0.47
CA GLY A 35 -7.67 4.52 -1.57
C GLY A 35 -8.17 4.88 -2.98
N SER A 36 -9.05 5.86 -3.12
CA SER A 36 -9.60 6.27 -4.42
C SER A 36 -8.62 7.16 -5.18
N GLY A 37 -8.77 7.26 -6.51
CA GLY A 37 -7.81 7.85 -7.46
C GLY A 37 -7.45 9.35 -7.27
N SER A 38 -8.07 10.05 -6.32
CA SER A 38 -7.69 11.42 -5.94
C SER A 38 -6.77 11.48 -4.70
N ASN A 39 -6.59 10.36 -4.00
CA ASN A 39 -5.85 10.29 -2.74
C ASN A 39 -4.44 9.75 -2.97
N LYS A 40 -3.46 10.25 -2.20
CA LYS A 40 -2.07 9.82 -2.36
C LYS A 40 -1.88 8.41 -1.79
N THR A 41 -1.24 7.56 -2.58
CA THR A 41 -0.84 6.20 -2.21
C THR A 41 0.65 6.02 -2.50
N LYS A 42 1.36 5.34 -1.62
CA LYS A 42 2.77 5.00 -1.78
C LYS A 42 2.99 3.53 -1.43
N LEU A 43 3.80 2.86 -2.25
CA LEU A 43 4.32 1.53 -1.97
C LEU A 43 5.84 1.66 -1.82
N VAL A 44 6.39 1.21 -0.70
CA VAL A 44 7.83 1.28 -0.42
C VAL A 44 8.35 -0.08 0.01
N SER A 45 9.58 -0.42 -0.36
CA SER A 45 10.28 -1.59 0.18
C SER A 45 11.08 -1.18 1.42
N CYS A 46 10.87 -1.86 2.54
CA CYS A 46 11.54 -1.59 3.81
C CYS A 46 11.85 -2.91 4.52
N CYS A 47 13.12 -3.14 4.86
CA CYS A 47 13.57 -4.32 5.62
C CYS A 47 13.10 -5.67 5.04
N GLY A 48 13.06 -5.80 3.71
CA GLY A 48 12.62 -7.03 3.04
C GLY A 48 11.09 -7.20 2.96
N LYS A 49 10.32 -6.23 3.45
CA LYS A 49 8.85 -6.18 3.33
C LYS A 49 8.41 -5.04 2.43
N LEU A 50 7.15 -5.09 2.01
CA LEU A 50 6.48 -4.00 1.32
C LEU A 50 5.59 -3.24 2.30
N LEU A 51 5.66 -1.92 2.33
CA LEU A 51 4.74 -1.07 3.06
C LEU A 51 3.86 -0.30 2.08
N LEU A 52 2.56 -0.50 2.17
CA LEU A 52 1.56 0.28 1.44
C LEU A 52 1.01 1.37 2.36
N LEU A 53 1.27 2.63 2.03
CA LEU A 53 0.70 3.79 2.71
C LEU A 53 -0.35 4.46 1.85
N TRP A 54 -1.48 4.85 2.43
CA TRP A 54 -2.49 5.60 1.71
C TRP A 54 -3.26 6.59 2.57
N GLU A 55 -3.70 7.66 1.92
CA GLU A 55 -4.53 8.67 2.52
C GLU A 55 -6.00 8.22 2.54
N GLY A 56 -6.55 8.10 3.75
CA GLY A 56 -7.96 7.83 3.98
C GLY A 56 -8.75 9.10 4.24
N CYS A 57 -9.64 9.45 3.30
CA CYS A 57 -10.58 10.55 3.46
C CYS A 57 -11.82 10.09 4.25
N MET A 58 -12.11 10.75 5.37
CA MET A 58 -13.39 10.57 6.07
C MET A 58 -14.41 11.51 5.44
N LYS A 59 -15.49 10.96 4.87
CA LYS A 59 -16.66 11.75 4.47
C LYS A 59 -17.18 12.46 5.72
N HIS A 60 -17.34 13.78 5.65
CA HIS A 60 -17.79 14.63 6.77
C HIS A 60 -16.82 14.69 7.96
N ASN A 61 -15.55 15.01 7.73
CA ASN A 61 -14.64 15.29 8.84
C ASN A 61 -14.78 16.76 9.31
N PRO A 62 -15.38 17.05 10.49
CA PRO A 62 -15.50 18.41 11.00
C PRO A 62 -14.16 19.09 11.27
N ASN A 63 -13.08 18.30 11.41
CA ASN A 63 -11.76 18.80 11.81
C ASN A 63 -10.76 18.92 10.65
N ASN A 64 -11.18 18.77 9.38
CA ASN A 64 -10.29 18.86 8.20
C ASN A 64 -8.98 18.05 8.35
N ARG A 65 -9.12 16.80 8.82
CA ARG A 65 -8.02 15.84 8.95
C ARG A 65 -8.21 14.65 8.03
N LYS A 66 -7.14 13.96 7.70
CA LYS A 66 -7.16 12.67 7.01
C LYS A 66 -6.35 11.64 7.80
N LYS A 67 -6.70 10.37 7.63
CA LYS A 67 -6.00 9.26 8.25
C LYS A 67 -4.93 8.77 7.27
N ILE A 68 -3.72 8.55 7.75
CA ILE A 68 -2.71 7.82 7.00
C ILE A 68 -2.82 6.38 7.44
N TRP A 69 -3.18 5.52 6.51
CA TRP A 69 -3.16 4.07 6.70
C TRP A 69 -1.82 3.52 6.26
N CYS A 70 -1.41 2.43 6.91
CA CYS A 70 -0.26 1.65 6.52
C CYS A 70 -0.64 0.17 6.58
N ALA A 71 -0.24 -0.57 5.54
CA ALA A 71 -0.26 -2.02 5.53
C ALA A 71 1.17 -2.54 5.36
N GLU A 72 1.57 -3.45 6.24
CA GLU A 72 2.80 -4.21 6.08
C GLU A 72 2.48 -5.50 5.32
N ILE A 73 3.18 -5.71 4.22
CA ILE A 73 2.97 -6.81 3.29
C ILE A 73 4.25 -7.64 3.22
N THR A 74 4.15 -8.91 3.57
CA THR A 74 5.17 -9.93 3.32
C THR A 74 4.96 -10.51 1.93
N LEU A 75 6.06 -10.89 1.28
CA LEU A 75 6.03 -11.56 -0.01
C LEU A 75 6.68 -12.93 0.13
N GLU A 76 6.03 -13.93 -0.45
CA GLU A 76 6.56 -15.27 -0.59
C GLU A 76 6.51 -15.70 -2.06
N THR A 77 7.38 -16.63 -2.43
CA THR A 77 7.40 -17.22 -3.76
C THR A 77 7.25 -18.71 -3.60
N ASP A 78 6.26 -19.29 -4.27
CA ASP A 78 6.02 -20.72 -4.20
C ASP A 78 6.95 -21.50 -5.15
N ASP A 79 6.85 -22.83 -5.10
CA ASP A 79 7.67 -23.75 -5.90
C ASP A 79 7.42 -23.61 -7.41
N GLU A 80 6.27 -23.03 -7.81
CA GLU A 80 5.92 -22.74 -9.19
C GLU A 80 6.42 -21.36 -9.64
N GLY A 81 7.02 -20.59 -8.73
CA GLY A 81 7.57 -19.28 -8.98
C GLY A 81 6.54 -18.15 -9.01
N GLU A 82 5.31 -18.40 -8.54
CA GLU A 82 4.29 -17.38 -8.34
C GLU A 82 4.58 -16.56 -7.09
N VAL A 83 4.22 -15.28 -7.10
CA VAL A 83 4.45 -14.38 -5.97
C VAL A 83 3.14 -14.19 -5.22
N TRP A 84 3.17 -14.48 -3.94
CA TRP A 84 2.05 -14.31 -3.01
C TRP A 84 2.38 -13.20 -2.02
N GLY A 85 1.36 -12.43 -1.66
CA GLY A 85 1.44 -11.37 -0.68
C GLY A 85 0.47 -11.61 0.45
N ASN A 86 0.93 -11.42 1.69
CA ASN A 86 0.08 -11.42 2.87
C ASN A 86 0.22 -10.08 3.60
N ALA A 87 -0.90 -9.52 4.04
CA ALA A 87 -0.89 -8.31 4.87
C ALA A 87 -0.80 -8.72 6.34
N GLU A 88 0.41 -8.66 6.91
CA GLU A 88 0.68 -9.03 8.32
C GLU A 88 0.05 -8.04 9.29
N TRP A 89 -0.03 -6.77 8.89
CA TRP A 89 -0.53 -5.70 9.74
C TRP A 89 -1.17 -4.60 8.89
N ILE A 90 -2.30 -4.06 9.34
CA ILE A 90 -2.99 -2.95 8.70
C ILE A 90 -3.58 -2.06 9.79
N ASP A 91 -3.19 -0.79 9.84
CA ASP A 91 -3.79 0.19 10.75
C ASP A 91 -3.61 1.63 10.28
N VAL A 92 -4.27 2.54 10.99
CA VAL A 92 -4.08 3.99 10.90
C VAL A 92 -2.84 4.36 11.71
N VAL A 93 -1.75 4.71 11.03
CA VAL A 93 -0.51 5.15 11.70
C VAL A 93 -0.60 6.58 12.22
N GLN A 94 -1.37 7.43 11.56
CA GLN A 94 -1.38 8.86 11.89
C GLN A 94 -2.68 9.54 11.44
N SER A 95 -3.10 10.56 12.19
CA SER A 95 -4.06 11.55 11.72
C SER A 95 -3.35 12.87 11.44
N VAL A 96 -3.52 13.42 10.23
CA VAL A 96 -2.84 14.63 9.76
C VAL A 96 -3.84 15.65 9.22
N PRO A 97 -3.51 16.94 9.14
CA PRO A 97 -4.31 17.91 8.39
C PRO A 97 -4.52 17.47 6.93
N THR A 98 -5.60 17.91 6.28
CA THR A 98 -5.89 17.56 4.87
C THR A 98 -4.73 17.91 3.94
N GLN A 99 -4.06 19.03 4.20
CA GLN A 99 -2.84 19.43 3.50
C GLN A 99 -1.64 18.73 4.14
N CYS A 100 -1.21 17.62 3.54
CA CYS A 100 0.04 16.96 3.88
C CYS A 100 0.67 16.30 2.64
N GLU A 101 1.95 16.01 2.76
CA GLU A 101 2.70 15.25 1.76
C GLU A 101 3.30 14.02 2.40
N LEU A 102 3.14 12.88 1.73
CA LEU A 102 3.91 11.69 2.04
C LEU A 102 5.27 11.88 1.37
N LEU A 103 6.37 11.82 2.14
CA LEU A 103 7.74 11.84 1.63
C LEU A 103 8.32 10.43 1.66
N ASN A 104 9.29 10.13 0.78
CA ASN A 104 10.03 8.87 0.82
C ASN A 104 11.48 9.22 1.18
N CYS A 105 11.97 8.72 2.31
CA CYS A 105 13.33 8.96 2.77
C CYS A 105 14.07 7.62 2.75
N LEU A 106 15.08 7.52 1.88
CA LEU A 106 16.01 6.39 1.91
C LEU A 106 17.07 6.70 2.97
N VAL A 107 17.06 5.95 4.06
CA VAL A 107 18.14 6.05 5.05
C VAL A 107 19.38 5.38 4.44
N VAL A 108 20.41 6.18 4.18
CA VAL A 108 21.72 5.67 3.75
C VAL A 108 22.56 5.51 5.01
N SER A 109 22.84 4.27 5.38
CA SER A 109 23.82 3.95 6.41
C SER A 109 25.22 4.14 5.81
N VAL A 110 26.06 4.95 6.47
CA VAL A 110 27.48 5.14 6.13
C VAL A 110 28.35 4.17 6.91
#